data_AF-A0A7X7IBE0-F1
#
_entry.id   AF-A0A7X7IBE0-F1
#
_cell.length_a   1.000
_cell.length_b   1.000
_cell.length_c   1.000
_cell.angle_alpha   90.00
_cell.angle_beta   90.00
_cell.angle_gamma   90.00
#
_symmetry.space_group_name_H-M   'P 1'
#
loop_
_entity.id
_entity.type
_entity.pdbx_description
1 polymer ?
#
loop_
_entity_poly.entity_id
_entity_poly.type
_entity_poly.pdbx_seq_one_letter_code
_entity_poly.pdbx_strand_id
1 'polypeptide(L)'
;RLGWSFLKPGDLLWACEKCMGLKKGEKVKRLALIRVVSVTDEPLNKIVEYGQSECDREGFPHLTPIGFVHMFIAANHLERRTYSAATQVVNRIEFAYVEEATG
;
A
#
# COMPACT_ATOMS: atom_id res chain seq x y z
N ARG A 1 1.30 -0.15 -4.09
CA ARG A 1 0.98 1.31 -4.01
C ARG A 1 1.35 2.01 -5.33
N LEU A 2 0.83 3.21 -5.63
CA LEU A 2 1.19 3.99 -6.84
C LEU A 2 2.00 5.24 -6.48
N GLY A 3 3.07 5.54 -7.23
CA GLY A 3 3.82 6.79 -7.10
C GLY A 3 4.76 6.87 -5.90
N TRP A 4 5.15 5.72 -5.35
CA TRP A 4 6.05 5.60 -4.20
C TRP A 4 7.45 5.10 -4.59
N SER A 5 7.84 5.23 -5.86
CA SER A 5 9.17 4.84 -6.37
C SER A 5 10.33 5.63 -5.75
N PHE A 6 10.04 6.72 -5.03
CA PHE A 6 11.05 7.49 -4.29
C PHE A 6 11.42 6.88 -2.94
N LEU A 7 10.61 5.95 -2.39
CA LEU A 7 10.90 5.29 -1.11
C LEU A 7 12.10 4.36 -1.23
N LYS A 8 12.82 4.24 -0.12
CA LYS A 8 14.01 3.40 0.00
C LYS A 8 13.93 2.53 1.25
N PRO A 9 14.53 1.32 1.22
CA PRO A 9 14.78 0.56 2.43
C PRO A 9 15.45 1.42 3.50
N GLY A 10 14.93 1.37 4.73
CA GLY A 10 15.37 2.17 5.86
C GLY A 10 14.55 3.44 6.12
N ASP A 11 13.75 3.91 5.16
CA ASP A 11 12.87 5.06 5.36
C ASP A 11 11.90 4.83 6.51
N LEU A 12 11.68 5.86 7.32
CA LEU A 12 10.73 5.85 8.44
C LEU A 12 9.45 6.60 8.06
N LEU A 13 8.31 5.94 8.20
CA LEU A 13 6.99 6.50 7.89
C LEU A 13 6.08 6.40 9.11
N TRP A 14 5.26 7.42 9.34
CA TRP A 14 4.16 7.33 10.30
C TRP A 14 2.95 6.68 9.63
N ALA A 15 2.52 5.52 10.12
CA ALA A 15 1.19 5.02 9.85
C ALA A 15 0.18 5.94 10.54
N CYS A 16 -0.79 6.46 9.80
CA CYS A 16 -1.77 7.42 10.31
C CYS A 16 -3.17 6.96 9.94
N GLU A 17 -4.16 7.30 10.77
CA GLU A 17 -5.57 6.98 10.49
C GLU A 17 -6.06 7.69 9.21
N LYS A 18 -5.62 8.95 9.03
CA LYS A 18 -5.96 9.77 7.87
C LYS A 18 -4.88 10.81 7.60
N CYS A 19 -4.39 10.87 6.36
CA CYS A 19 -3.37 11.84 5.94
C CYS A 19 -3.94 13.00 5.10
N MET A 20 -5.06 12.78 4.40
CA MET A 20 -5.62 13.73 3.44
C MET A 20 -7.05 14.10 3.81
N GLY A 21 -7.47 15.34 3.55
CA GLY A 21 -8.84 15.81 3.81
C GLY A 21 -9.18 16.02 5.28
N LEU A 22 -8.19 16.40 6.09
CA LEU A 22 -8.38 16.79 7.49
C LEU A 22 -9.21 18.08 7.56
N LYS A 23 -10.14 18.14 8.51
CA LYS A 23 -10.92 19.36 8.77
C LYS A 23 -10.01 20.43 9.38
N LYS A 24 -10.41 21.70 9.26
CA LYS A 24 -9.69 22.81 9.89
C LYS A 24 -9.58 22.56 11.40
N GLY A 25 -8.33 22.47 11.90
CA GLY A 25 -8.03 22.20 13.30
C GLY A 25 -7.89 20.73 13.67
N GLU A 26 -8.24 19.80 12.77
CA GLU A 26 -8.00 18.37 12.96
C GLU A 26 -6.51 18.06 12.78
N LYS A 27 -5.95 17.25 13.68
CA LYS A 27 -4.54 16.83 13.63
C LYS A 27 -4.45 15.40 13.12
N VAL A 28 -3.35 15.09 12.44
CA VAL A 28 -3.01 13.71 12.06
C VAL A 28 -2.89 12.86 13.32
N LYS A 29 -3.67 11.78 13.40
CA LYS A 29 -3.54 10.77 14.44
C LYS A 29 -2.58 9.69 13.97
N ARG A 30 -1.41 9.64 14.62
CA ARG A 30 -0.36 8.64 14.38
C ARG A 30 -0.76 7.33 15.07
N LEU A 31 -0.58 6.22 14.36
CA LEU A 31 -0.89 4.87 14.82
C LEU A 31 0.39 4.11 15.20
N ALA A 32 1.40 4.18 14.34
CA ALA A 32 2.69 3.52 14.57
C ALA A 32 3.78 4.15 13.69
N LEU A 33 5.04 4.00 14.12
CA LEU A 33 6.19 4.23 13.27
C LEU A 33 6.54 2.93 12.55
N ILE A 34 6.70 2.98 11.23
CA ILE A 34 7.11 1.83 10.41
C ILE A 34 8.42 2.14 9.70
N ARG A 35 9.26 1.12 9.55
CA ARG A 35 10.48 1.15 8.74
C ARG A 35 10.24 0.38 7.45
N VAL A 36 10.52 1.00 6.31
CA VAL A 36 10.51 0.35 5.01
C VAL A 36 11.62 -0.70 4.97
N VAL A 37 11.27 -1.95 4.67
CA VAL A 37 12.19 -3.09 4.56
C VAL A 37 12.62 -3.29 3.11
N SER A 38 11.66 -3.25 2.18
CA SER A 38 11.93 -3.40 0.76
C SER A 38 10.93 -2.59 -0.07
N VAL A 39 11.37 -2.16 -1.25
CA VAL A 39 10.51 -1.52 -2.26
C VAL A 39 10.87 -2.12 -3.61
N THR A 40 9.89 -2.69 -4.30
CA THR A 40 10.07 -3.27 -5.63
C THR A 40 8.96 -2.83 -6.56
N ASP A 41 9.29 -2.64 -7.83
CA ASP A 41 8.32 -2.35 -8.88
C ASP A 41 7.86 -3.67 -9.51
N GLU A 42 6.54 -3.89 -9.55
CA GLU A 42 5.95 -5.08 -10.16
C GLU A 42 4.59 -4.78 -10.80
N PRO A 43 4.14 -5.60 -11.78
CA PRO A 43 2.78 -5.51 -12.29
C PRO A 43 1.74 -5.79 -11.19
N LEU A 44 0.64 -5.03 -11.16
CA LEU A 44 -0.43 -5.21 -10.16
C LEU A 44 -0.99 -6.64 -10.10
N ASN A 45 -1.14 -7.31 -11.25
CA ASN A 45 -1.64 -8.68 -11.34
C ASN A 45 -0.66 -9.73 -10.78
N LYS A 46 0.58 -9.37 -10.42
CA LYS A 46 1.54 -10.28 -9.79
C LYS A 46 1.02 -10.85 -8.47
N ILE A 47 0.14 -10.12 -7.78
CA ILE A 47 -0.54 -10.59 -6.57
C ILE A 47 -1.35 -11.88 -6.78
N VAL A 48 -1.83 -12.13 -8.01
CA VAL A 48 -2.53 -13.39 -8.36
C VAL A 48 -1.59 -14.59 -8.30
N GLU A 49 -0.32 -14.40 -8.64
CA GLU A 49 0.71 -15.45 -8.53
C GLU A 49 1.12 -15.69 -7.08
N TYR A 50 1.15 -14.65 -6.24
CA TYR A 50 1.49 -14.78 -4.82
C TYR A 50 0.36 -15.42 -3.99
N GLY A 51 -0.89 -15.13 -4.33
CA GLY A 51 -2.06 -15.76 -3.72
C GLY A 51 -2.63 -15.01 -2.51
N GLN A 52 -3.48 -15.71 -1.76
CA GLN A 52 -4.39 -15.12 -0.77
C GLN A 52 -3.68 -14.39 0.38
N SER A 53 -2.52 -14.88 0.83
CA SER A 53 -1.79 -14.30 1.97
C SER A 53 -1.39 -12.84 1.74
N GLU A 54 -1.22 -12.42 0.49
CA GLU A 54 -0.91 -11.03 0.16
C GLU A 54 -2.11 -10.10 0.31
N CYS A 55 -3.32 -10.60 0.07
CA CYS A 55 -4.54 -9.86 0.37
C CYS A 55 -4.69 -9.65 1.88
N ASP A 56 -4.35 -10.65 2.70
CA ASP A 56 -4.37 -10.53 4.15
C ASP A 56 -3.38 -9.46 4.64
N ARG A 57 -2.15 -9.46 4.10
CA ARG A 57 -1.10 -8.48 4.41
C ARG A 57 -1.46 -7.05 3.99
N GLU A 58 -2.16 -6.89 2.87
CA GLU A 58 -2.68 -5.58 2.43
C GLU A 58 -3.91 -5.12 3.24
N GLY A 59 -4.46 -5.99 4.11
CA GLY A 59 -5.62 -5.67 4.96
C GLY A 59 -6.98 -5.98 4.33
N PHE A 60 -7.03 -6.84 3.30
CA PHE A 60 -8.23 -7.24 2.58
C PHE A 60 -8.45 -8.76 2.60
N PRO A 61 -8.57 -9.40 3.78
CA PRO A 61 -8.66 -10.87 3.89
C PRO A 61 -9.91 -11.47 3.26
N HIS A 62 -10.92 -10.66 2.99
CA HIS A 62 -12.18 -11.07 2.37
C HIS A 62 -12.17 -10.99 0.84
N LEU A 63 -11.10 -10.43 0.24
CA LEU A 63 -10.94 -10.36 -1.21
C LEU A 63 -10.06 -11.52 -1.68
N THR A 64 -10.42 -12.10 -2.82
CA THR A 64 -9.50 -12.95 -3.58
C THR A 64 -8.43 -12.08 -4.26
N PRO A 65 -7.28 -12.62 -4.68
CA PRO A 65 -6.27 -11.84 -5.41
C PRO A 65 -6.82 -11.13 -6.64
N ILE A 66 -7.69 -11.80 -7.40
CA ILE A 66 -8.38 -11.19 -8.54
C ILE A 66 -9.32 -10.05 -8.08
N GLY A 67 -10.09 -10.28 -7.02
CA GLY A 67 -10.95 -9.27 -6.42
C GLY A 67 -10.18 -8.04 -5.93
N PHE A 68 -9.00 -8.24 -5.33
CA PHE A 68 -8.10 -7.16 -4.93
C PHE A 68 -7.63 -6.33 -6.13
N VAL A 69 -7.23 -6.98 -7.23
CA VAL A 69 -6.84 -6.27 -8.47
C VAL A 69 -7.98 -5.39 -8.98
N HIS A 70 -9.20 -5.92 -9.05
CA HIS A 70 -10.37 -5.15 -9.49
C HIS A 70 -10.67 -3.96 -8.56
N MET A 71 -10.65 -4.18 -7.24
CA MET A 71 -10.84 -3.13 -6.25
C MET A 71 -9.77 -2.04 -6.39
N PHE A 72 -8.50 -2.42 -6.54
CA PHE A 72 -7.39 -1.48 -6.68
C PHE A 72 -7.52 -0.62 -7.93
N ILE A 73 -7.87 -1.23 -9.07
CA ILE A 73 -8.09 -0.51 -10.34
C ILE A 73 -9.18 0.54 -10.16
N ALA A 74 -10.34 0.15 -9.63
CA ALA A 74 -11.47 1.06 -9.43
C ALA A 74 -11.16 2.19 -8.44
N ALA A 75 -10.52 1.87 -7.32
CA ALA A 75 -10.16 2.85 -6.28
C ALA A 75 -9.14 3.89 -6.77
N ASN A 76 -8.33 3.56 -7.78
CA ASN A 76 -7.31 4.44 -8.35
C ASN A 76 -7.67 4.98 -9.74
N HIS A 77 -8.88 4.69 -10.23
CA HIS A 77 -9.37 5.11 -11.55
C HIS A 77 -8.44 4.72 -12.71
N LEU A 78 -7.83 3.53 -12.63
CA LEU A 78 -6.86 3.07 -13.63
C LEU A 78 -7.52 2.65 -14.95
N GLU A 79 -8.81 2.32 -14.93
CA GLU A 79 -9.61 2.00 -16.13
C GLU A 79 -9.64 3.14 -17.15
N ARG A 80 -9.43 4.38 -16.70
CA ARG A 80 -9.41 5.57 -17.57
C ARG A 80 -8.02 5.91 -18.12
N ARG A 81 -6.97 5.23 -17.64
CA ARG A 81 -5.58 5.61 -17.88
C ARG A 81 -4.82 4.67 -18.80
N THR A 82 -5.21 3.39 -18.88
CA THR A 82 -4.40 2.39 -19.60
C THR A 82 -5.28 1.36 -20.31
N TYR A 83 -4.77 0.79 -21.41
CA TYR A 83 -5.38 -0.36 -22.09
C TYR A 83 -5.33 -1.66 -21.26
N SER A 84 -4.50 -1.73 -20.21
CA SER A 84 -4.33 -2.92 -19.37
C SER A 84 -4.04 -2.52 -17.91
N ALA A 85 -5.09 -2.14 -17.19
CA ALA A 85 -4.98 -1.65 -15.81
C ALA A 85 -4.46 -2.71 -14.82
N ALA A 86 -4.63 -4.00 -15.13
CA ALA A 86 -4.11 -5.10 -14.32
C ALA A 86 -2.59 -5.27 -14.42
N THR A 87 -1.96 -4.81 -15.51
CA THR A 87 -0.49 -4.85 -15.66
C THR A 87 0.18 -3.52 -15.30
N GLN A 88 -0.58 -2.58 -14.74
CA GLN A 88 -0.03 -1.33 -14.23
C GLN A 88 1.09 -1.63 -13.24
N VAL A 89 2.27 -1.05 -13.47
CA VAL A 89 3.39 -1.15 -12.52
C VAL A 89 3.02 -0.41 -11.24
N VAL A 90 3.15 -1.10 -10.12
CA VAL A 90 2.92 -0.62 -8.75
C VAL A 90 4.17 -0.86 -7.91
N ASN A 91 4.32 -0.09 -6.84
CA ASN A 91 5.37 -0.29 -5.85
C ASN A 91 4.85 -1.25 -4.77
N ARG A 92 5.43 -2.45 -4.69
CA ARG A 92 5.29 -3.36 -3.54
C ARG A 92 6.23 -2.87 -2.45
N ILE A 93 5.67 -2.59 -1.27
CA ILE A 93 6.42 -2.02 -0.15
C ILE A 93 6.24 -2.94 1.03
N GLU A 94 7.33 -3.54 1.50
CA GLU A 94 7.34 -4.28 2.75
C GLU A 94 7.88 -3.39 3.86
N PHE A 95 7.32 -3.50 5.05
CA PHE A 95 7.71 -2.70 6.20
C PHE A 95 7.62 -3.51 7.48
N ALA A 96 8.34 -3.04 8.50
CA ALA A 96 8.28 -3.55 9.86
C ALA A 96 7.83 -2.44 10.81
N TYR A 97 7.09 -2.79 11.85
CA TYR A 97 6.84 -1.87 12.95
C TYR A 97 8.14 -1.59 13.69
N VAL A 98 8.37 -0.31 14.00
CA VAL A 98 9.43 0.08 14.93
C VAL A 98 8.84 -0.09 16.32
N GLU A 99 9.35 -1.05 17.09
CA GLU A 99 9.05 -1.12 18.52
C GLU A 99 9.52 0.21 19.15
N GLU A 100 8.61 0.92 19.81
CA GLU A 100 9.05 2.01 20.68
C GLU A 100 9.91 1.39 21.77
N ALA A 101 11.19 1.76 21.82
CA ALA A 101 11.97 1.55 23.03
C ALA A 101 11.22 2.27 24.14
N THR A 102 10.58 1.51 25.03
CA THR A 102 10.08 2.00 26.30
C THR A 102 11.28 2.54 27.06
N GLY A 103 11.52 3.84 26.90
CA GLY A 103 12.47 4.65 27.66
C GLY A 103 11.75 5.50 28.68
#